data_AF-A0A7X2MP39-F1
#
_entry.id   AF-A0A7X2MP39-F1
#
_cell.length_a   1.000
_cell.length_b   1.000
_cell.length_c   1.000
_cell.angle_alpha   90.00
_cell.angle_beta   90.00
_cell.angle_gamma   90.00
#
_symmetry.space_group_name_H-M   'P 1'
#
loop_
_entity.id
_entity.type
_entity.pdbx_description
1 polymer ?
#
loop_
_entity_poly.entity_id
_entity_poly.type
_entity_poly.pdbx_seq_one_letter_code
_entity_poly.pdbx_strand_id
1 'polypeptide(L)'
;RHTPPVQKMLETGVPVGLGTDATRVASYNPWTALYWLVSGRTVGGMQMYDVNARLDRETALMLWTQGSAWFSSEQNKKGRLQVGLLADLAVLSKDFFSVPEEEIKGIESVLTVVDGNIVYAAGSFSADAPPAIPVLPEWSPVVNVPGHYRSAPPVAQSRAGMMPAVHHCSGPCGVHRHSHEIARGSSVPVAEDNAFWGALGCSCFAF
;
A
#
# COMPACT_ATOMS: atom_id res chain seq x y z
N ARG A 1 -20.34 5.26 -20.43
CA ARG A 1 -20.21 3.85 -20.01
C ARG A 1 -18.84 3.31 -20.43
N HIS A 2 -17.76 3.94 -20.01
CA HIS A 2 -16.42 3.52 -20.39
C HIS A 2 -15.58 3.49 -19.12
N THR A 3 -15.43 2.30 -18.58
CA THR A 3 -14.42 2.00 -17.57
C THR A 3 -13.06 1.82 -18.25
N PRO A 4 -11.93 1.95 -17.53
CA PRO A 4 -10.60 1.77 -18.10
C PRO A 4 -10.45 0.43 -18.84
N PRO A 5 -10.01 0.41 -20.11
CA PRO A 5 -9.90 -0.79 -20.93
C PRO A 5 -8.55 -1.50 -20.71
N VAL A 6 -8.31 -1.99 -19.49
CA VAL A 6 -6.99 -2.48 -19.04
C VAL A 6 -6.41 -3.54 -19.97
N GLN A 7 -7.19 -4.56 -20.36
CA GLN A 7 -6.72 -5.59 -21.30
C GLN A 7 -6.23 -5.00 -22.63
N LYS A 8 -6.97 -4.05 -23.20
CA LYS A 8 -6.57 -3.41 -24.46
C LYS A 8 -5.25 -2.67 -24.33
N MET A 9 -4.98 -2.06 -23.17
CA MET A 9 -3.69 -1.41 -22.90
C MET A 9 -2.55 -2.44 -22.89
N LEU A 10 -2.79 -3.61 -22.29
CA LEU A 10 -1.84 -4.73 -22.30
C LEU A 10 -1.58 -5.26 -23.72
N GLU A 11 -2.63 -5.42 -24.54
CA GLU A 11 -2.53 -5.86 -25.94
C GLU A 11 -1.67 -4.92 -26.80
N THR A 12 -1.66 -3.63 -26.48
CA THR A 12 -0.83 -2.63 -27.17
C THR A 12 0.62 -2.59 -26.70
N GLY A 13 0.99 -3.38 -25.68
CA GLY A 13 2.34 -3.41 -25.10
C GLY A 13 2.71 -2.17 -24.29
N VAL A 14 1.71 -1.36 -23.88
CA VAL A 14 1.96 -0.19 -23.02
C VAL A 14 2.20 -0.69 -21.59
N PRO A 15 3.18 -0.15 -20.85
CA PRO A 15 3.36 -0.47 -19.43
C PRO A 15 2.12 -0.11 -18.62
N VAL A 16 1.62 -1.05 -17.82
CA VAL A 16 0.43 -0.86 -16.98
C VAL A 16 0.77 -1.16 -15.52
N GLY A 17 0.27 -0.30 -14.65
CA GLY A 17 0.33 -0.41 -13.20
C GLY A 17 -1.02 -0.04 -12.64
N LEU A 18 -1.39 -0.63 -11.51
CA LEU A 18 -2.71 -0.45 -10.91
C LEU A 18 -2.57 0.13 -9.50
N GLY A 19 -3.63 0.82 -9.07
CA GLY A 19 -3.67 1.49 -7.78
C GLY A 19 -5.11 1.73 -7.33
N THR A 20 -5.25 2.16 -6.08
CA THR A 20 -6.57 2.39 -5.47
C THR A 20 -7.15 3.76 -5.77
N ASP A 21 -6.32 4.78 -5.98
CA ASP A 21 -6.73 6.20 -5.89
C ASP A 21 -7.37 6.53 -4.52
N ALA A 22 -6.75 5.98 -3.47
CA ALA A 22 -7.17 6.15 -2.08
C ALA A 22 -7.13 7.62 -1.60
N THR A 23 -7.59 7.88 -0.37
CA THR A 23 -7.79 9.20 0.28
C THR A 23 -8.92 10.07 -0.32
N ARG A 24 -9.20 9.97 -1.62
CA ARG A 24 -10.08 10.92 -2.31
C ARG A 24 -11.28 10.29 -3.01
N VAL A 25 -11.12 9.11 -3.60
CA VAL A 25 -12.15 8.50 -4.46
C VAL A 25 -12.50 7.07 -4.03
N ALA A 26 -11.54 6.31 -3.49
CA ALA A 26 -11.76 4.91 -3.14
C ALA A 26 -11.10 4.47 -1.81
N SER A 27 -11.33 3.21 -1.46
CA SER A 27 -10.77 2.57 -0.26
C SER A 27 -9.26 2.39 -0.36
N TYR A 28 -8.56 2.45 0.77
CA TYR A 28 -7.14 2.05 0.88
C TYR A 28 -6.94 0.54 0.69
N ASN A 29 -8.00 -0.27 0.79
CA ASN A 29 -7.90 -1.72 0.68
C ASN A 29 -7.62 -2.14 -0.78
N PRO A 30 -6.41 -2.68 -1.10
CA PRO A 30 -6.06 -3.09 -2.46
C PRO A 30 -6.94 -4.23 -2.97
N TRP A 31 -7.45 -5.07 -2.08
CA TRP A 31 -8.26 -6.23 -2.44
C TRP A 31 -9.62 -5.85 -3.03
N THR A 32 -10.15 -4.67 -2.69
CA THR A 32 -11.35 -4.14 -3.32
C THR A 32 -11.12 -3.81 -4.80
N ALA A 33 -9.96 -3.27 -5.13
CA ALA A 33 -9.59 -2.96 -6.51
C ALA A 33 -9.28 -4.23 -7.30
N LEU A 34 -8.54 -5.18 -6.70
CA LEU A 34 -8.30 -6.51 -7.29
C LEU A 34 -9.62 -7.27 -7.52
N TYR A 35 -10.57 -7.21 -6.59
CA TYR A 35 -11.91 -7.75 -6.79
C TYR A 35 -12.60 -7.13 -8.01
N TRP A 36 -12.56 -5.81 -8.17
CA TRP A 36 -13.17 -5.14 -9.32
C TRP A 36 -12.52 -5.55 -10.64
N LEU A 37 -11.19 -5.69 -10.69
CA LEU A 37 -10.44 -6.13 -11.88
C LEU A 37 -10.76 -7.57 -12.30
N VAL A 38 -10.92 -8.45 -11.31
CA VAL A 38 -11.17 -9.89 -11.54
C VAL A 38 -12.65 -10.17 -11.81
N SER A 39 -13.55 -9.66 -10.96
CA SER A 39 -15.00 -9.93 -11.08
C SER A 39 -15.70 -9.04 -12.12
N GLY A 40 -15.10 -7.88 -12.41
CA GLY A 40 -15.72 -6.84 -13.20
C GLY A 40 -16.94 -6.19 -12.55
N ARG A 41 -17.09 -6.28 -11.22
CA ARG A 41 -18.26 -5.81 -10.46
C ARG A 41 -17.88 -4.71 -9.47
N THR A 42 -18.82 -3.80 -9.22
CA THR A 42 -18.71 -2.86 -8.10
C THR A 42 -18.74 -3.61 -6.77
N VAL A 43 -18.32 -2.96 -5.68
CA VAL A 43 -18.36 -3.54 -4.32
C VAL A 43 -19.77 -4.00 -3.93
N GLY A 44 -20.80 -3.31 -4.42
CA GLY A 44 -22.21 -3.66 -4.24
C GLY A 44 -22.74 -4.74 -5.20
N GLY A 45 -21.87 -5.36 -6.01
CA GLY A 45 -22.21 -6.49 -6.88
C GLY A 45 -22.74 -6.10 -8.27
N MET A 46 -22.86 -4.81 -8.58
CA MET A 46 -23.31 -4.36 -9.91
C MET A 46 -22.24 -4.69 -10.95
N GLN A 47 -22.60 -5.44 -11.98
CA GLN A 47 -21.68 -5.79 -13.07
C GLN A 47 -21.40 -4.58 -13.95
N MET A 48 -20.11 -4.25 -14.11
CA MET A 48 -19.61 -3.14 -14.92
C MET A 48 -19.00 -3.59 -16.24
N TYR A 49 -18.39 -4.78 -16.25
CA TYR A 49 -17.69 -5.33 -17.41
C TYR A 49 -18.36 -6.57 -17.97
N ASP A 50 -18.28 -6.71 -19.29
CA ASP A 50 -18.45 -8.01 -19.93
C ASP A 50 -17.31 -8.95 -19.51
N VAL A 51 -17.59 -10.26 -19.53
CA VAL A 51 -16.63 -11.30 -19.09
C VAL A 51 -15.28 -11.15 -19.79
N ASN A 52 -15.30 -10.76 -21.07
CA ASN A 52 -14.10 -10.63 -21.86
C ASN A 52 -13.16 -9.52 -21.39
N ALA A 53 -13.62 -8.49 -20.67
CA ALA A 53 -12.78 -7.36 -20.25
C ALA A 53 -12.17 -7.52 -18.84
N ARG A 54 -12.36 -8.68 -18.20
CA ARG A 54 -11.85 -8.99 -16.85
C ARG A 54 -10.41 -9.46 -16.90
N LEU A 55 -9.65 -9.22 -15.85
CA LEU A 55 -8.30 -9.79 -15.74
C LEU A 55 -8.35 -11.13 -15.00
N ASP A 56 -7.51 -12.06 -15.42
CA ASP A 56 -7.19 -13.19 -14.55
C ASP A 56 -6.43 -12.70 -13.31
N ARG A 57 -6.43 -13.54 -12.27
CA ARG A 57 -5.87 -13.19 -10.96
C ARG A 57 -4.37 -12.95 -11.01
N GLU A 58 -3.63 -13.73 -11.79
CA GLU A 58 -2.19 -13.61 -11.89
C GLU A 58 -1.81 -12.29 -12.55
N THR A 59 -2.43 -11.97 -13.68
CA THR A 59 -2.25 -10.67 -14.35
C THR A 59 -2.64 -9.52 -13.42
N ALA A 60 -3.78 -9.58 -12.73
CA ALA A 60 -4.21 -8.53 -11.81
C ALA A 60 -3.18 -8.29 -10.69
N LEU A 61 -2.65 -9.36 -10.09
CA LEU A 61 -1.63 -9.26 -9.04
C LEU A 61 -0.28 -8.76 -9.57
N MET A 62 0.12 -9.21 -10.76
CA MET A 62 1.35 -8.77 -11.42
C MET A 62 1.32 -7.27 -11.70
N LEU A 63 0.20 -6.75 -12.22
CA LEU A 63 0.04 -5.32 -12.48
C LEU A 63 0.03 -4.49 -11.19
N TRP A 64 -0.50 -5.05 -10.10
CA TRP A 64 -0.50 -4.41 -8.77
C TRP A 64 0.88 -4.38 -8.11
N THR A 65 1.77 -5.28 -8.51
CA THR A 65 3.10 -5.46 -7.90
C THR A 65 4.20 -5.00 -8.87
N GLN A 66 4.61 -5.86 -9.80
CA GLN A 66 5.63 -5.55 -10.79
C GLN A 66 5.24 -4.39 -11.72
N GLY A 67 3.97 -4.33 -12.15
CA GLY A 67 3.47 -3.25 -13.01
C GLY A 67 3.60 -1.88 -12.34
N SER A 68 3.19 -1.77 -11.09
CA SER A 68 3.32 -0.53 -10.32
C SER A 68 4.78 -0.18 -9.98
N ALA A 69 5.65 -1.16 -9.76
CA ALA A 69 7.09 -0.91 -9.60
C ALA A 69 7.75 -0.30 -10.85
N TRP A 70 7.10 -0.43 -12.02
CA TRP A 70 7.60 0.20 -13.24
C TRP A 70 7.52 1.73 -13.20
N PHE A 71 6.44 2.27 -12.65
CA PHE A 71 6.22 3.71 -12.57
C PHE A 71 7.19 4.42 -11.63
N SER A 72 7.76 3.70 -10.65
CA SER A 72 8.80 4.23 -9.77
C SER A 72 10.23 3.92 -10.22
N SER A 73 10.44 3.25 -11.37
CA SER A 73 11.75 2.76 -11.82
C SER A 73 12.43 1.81 -10.81
N GLU A 74 11.63 1.02 -10.10
CA GLU A 74 12.09 0.11 -9.02
C GLU A 74 11.86 -1.37 -9.36
N GLN A 75 11.72 -1.71 -10.64
CA GLN A 75 11.48 -3.09 -11.12
C GLN A 75 12.62 -4.05 -10.73
N ASN A 76 13.81 -3.52 -10.51
CA ASN A 76 15.01 -4.23 -10.04
C ASN A 76 15.22 -4.15 -8.52
N LYS A 77 14.28 -3.54 -7.79
CA LYS A 77 14.33 -3.41 -6.32
C LYS A 77 13.14 -4.08 -5.63
N LYS A 78 11.94 -4.03 -6.21
CA LYS A 78 10.70 -4.55 -5.60
C LYS A 78 9.68 -5.01 -6.63
N GLY A 79 8.54 -5.50 -6.13
CA GLY A 79 7.38 -5.93 -6.94
C GLY A 79 7.37 -7.42 -7.30
N ARG A 80 8.37 -8.19 -6.86
CA ARG A 80 8.44 -9.65 -7.00
C ARG A 80 9.10 -10.27 -5.78
N LEU A 81 8.74 -11.50 -5.45
CA LEU A 81 9.48 -12.32 -4.48
C LEU A 81 10.63 -13.02 -5.21
N GLN A 82 11.80 -12.39 -5.21
CA GLN A 82 12.99 -12.86 -5.92
C GLN A 82 14.25 -12.48 -5.15
N VAL A 83 15.25 -13.35 -5.14
CA VAL A 83 16.57 -13.07 -4.55
C VAL A 83 17.16 -11.80 -5.17
N GLY A 84 17.68 -10.92 -4.30
CA GLY A 84 18.27 -9.63 -4.68
C GLY A 84 17.28 -8.45 -4.67
N LEU A 85 15.99 -8.69 -4.43
CA LEU A 85 14.98 -7.64 -4.21
C LEU A 85 14.75 -7.41 -2.70
N LEU A 86 14.09 -6.30 -2.37
CA LEU A 86 13.67 -5.97 -1.01
C LEU A 86 12.80 -7.10 -0.43
N ALA A 87 12.99 -7.38 0.85
CA ALA A 87 12.20 -8.37 1.59
C ALA A 87 10.85 -7.78 2.04
N ASP A 88 10.09 -7.28 1.05
CA ASP A 88 8.74 -6.75 1.22
C ASP A 88 7.72 -7.84 0.88
N LEU A 89 6.96 -8.31 1.87
CA LEU A 89 5.93 -9.33 1.65
C LEU A 89 4.73 -9.16 2.58
N ALA A 90 3.60 -9.73 2.16
CA ALA A 90 2.41 -9.86 2.97
C ALA A 90 1.96 -11.32 3.01
N VAL A 91 1.58 -11.79 4.19
CA VAL A 91 0.87 -13.07 4.37
C VAL A 91 -0.61 -12.75 4.46
N LEU A 92 -1.43 -13.46 3.70
CA LEU A 92 -2.84 -13.14 3.52
C LEU A 92 -3.75 -14.03 4.38
N SER A 93 -4.88 -13.48 4.80
CA SER A 93 -5.91 -14.20 5.56
C SER A 93 -6.60 -15.31 4.75
N LYS A 94 -6.58 -15.20 3.42
CA LYS A 94 -7.11 -16.20 2.49
C LYS A 94 -6.25 -16.26 1.23
N ASP A 95 -6.33 -17.39 0.53
CA ASP A 95 -5.65 -17.57 -0.75
C ASP A 95 -6.40 -16.86 -1.88
N PHE A 96 -5.82 -15.75 -2.34
CA PHE A 96 -6.34 -14.96 -3.45
C PHE A 96 -6.58 -15.77 -4.72
N PHE A 97 -5.85 -16.86 -4.97
CA PHE A 97 -5.98 -17.64 -6.21
C PHE A 97 -7.14 -18.65 -6.19
N SER A 98 -7.62 -19.05 -5.02
CA SER A 98 -8.64 -20.10 -4.89
C SER A 98 -9.97 -19.65 -4.29
N VAL A 99 -10.03 -18.54 -3.53
CA VAL A 99 -11.29 -18.07 -2.94
C VAL A 99 -12.33 -17.71 -4.01
N PRO A 100 -13.64 -17.80 -3.72
CA PRO A 100 -14.67 -17.22 -4.59
C PRO A 100 -14.42 -15.74 -4.86
N GLU A 101 -14.76 -15.22 -6.05
CA GLU A 101 -14.51 -13.83 -6.42
C GLU A 101 -15.06 -12.84 -5.38
N GLU A 102 -16.28 -13.09 -4.89
CA GLU A 102 -16.94 -12.24 -3.89
C GLU A 102 -16.16 -12.11 -2.58
N GLU A 103 -15.36 -13.12 -2.24
CA GLU A 103 -14.55 -13.13 -1.02
C GLU A 103 -13.23 -12.37 -1.16
N ILE A 104 -12.80 -12.03 -2.38
CA ILE A 104 -11.54 -11.30 -2.62
C ILE A 104 -11.50 -10.00 -1.82
N LYS A 105 -12.57 -9.21 -1.83
CA LYS A 105 -12.63 -7.92 -1.11
C LYS A 105 -12.51 -8.02 0.41
N GLY A 106 -12.66 -9.22 0.97
CA GLY A 106 -12.48 -9.53 2.38
C GLY A 106 -11.11 -10.10 2.75
N ILE A 107 -10.17 -10.19 1.80
CA ILE A 107 -8.79 -10.57 2.09
C ILE A 107 -8.11 -9.45 2.88
N GLU A 108 -7.26 -9.84 3.82
CA GLU A 108 -6.49 -8.95 4.68
C GLU A 108 -5.06 -9.46 4.80
N SER A 109 -4.12 -8.56 5.10
CA SER A 109 -2.79 -8.98 5.54
C SER A 109 -2.86 -9.43 7.00
N VAL A 110 -2.30 -10.59 7.33
CA VAL A 110 -2.12 -11.07 8.71
C VAL A 110 -0.67 -10.94 9.19
N LEU A 111 0.26 -10.69 8.27
CA LEU A 111 1.65 -10.35 8.55
C LEU A 111 2.14 -9.46 7.40
N THR A 112 2.70 -8.29 7.72
CA THR A 112 3.37 -7.43 6.73
C THR A 112 4.82 -7.26 7.13
N VAL A 113 5.71 -7.57 6.21
CA VAL A 113 7.16 -7.39 6.33
C VAL A 113 7.59 -6.33 5.34
N VAL A 114 8.37 -5.35 5.80
CA VAL A 114 8.95 -4.30 4.98
C VAL A 114 10.45 -4.27 5.25
N ASP A 115 11.25 -4.41 4.19
CA ASP A 115 12.71 -4.47 4.23
C ASP A 115 13.21 -5.49 5.28
N GLY A 116 12.54 -6.66 5.35
CA GLY A 116 12.86 -7.72 6.30
C GLY A 116 12.37 -7.50 7.74
N ASN A 117 11.75 -6.37 8.04
CA ASN A 117 11.22 -6.06 9.37
C ASN A 117 9.70 -6.28 9.44
N ILE A 118 9.22 -6.94 10.49
CA ILE A 118 7.78 -7.08 10.73
C ILE A 118 7.22 -5.74 11.17
N VAL A 119 6.37 -5.13 10.34
CA VAL A 119 5.73 -3.83 10.61
C VAL A 119 4.25 -3.96 10.97
N TYR A 120 3.67 -5.14 10.75
CA TYR A 120 2.30 -5.46 11.15
C TYR A 120 2.17 -6.96 11.33
N ALA A 121 1.46 -7.38 12.38
CA ALA A 121 1.10 -8.77 12.60
C ALA A 121 -0.25 -8.88 13.31
N ALA A 122 -1.00 -9.92 12.99
CA ALA A 122 -2.31 -10.21 13.55
C ALA A 122 -2.61 -11.73 13.54
N GLY A 123 -3.69 -12.14 14.19
CA GLY A 123 -4.11 -13.54 14.25
C GLY A 123 -3.01 -14.42 14.85
N SER A 124 -2.58 -15.45 14.10
CA SER A 124 -1.51 -16.36 14.52
C SER A 124 -0.14 -15.70 14.68
N PHE A 125 0.09 -14.54 14.07
CA PHE A 125 1.35 -13.79 14.15
C PHE A 125 1.35 -12.72 15.24
N SER A 126 0.30 -12.63 16.07
CA SER A 126 0.14 -11.53 17.04
C SER A 126 1.29 -11.42 18.04
N ALA A 127 2.02 -12.52 18.31
CA ALA A 127 3.18 -12.51 19.19
C ALA A 127 4.35 -11.67 18.63
N ASP A 128 4.42 -11.51 17.31
CA ASP A 128 5.46 -10.77 16.61
C ASP A 128 5.03 -9.33 16.25
N ALA A 129 3.86 -8.89 16.73
CA ALA A 129 3.33 -7.58 16.40
C ALA A 129 4.21 -6.48 17.01
N PRO A 130 4.60 -5.45 16.23
CA PRO A 130 5.28 -4.30 16.78
C PRO A 130 4.36 -3.54 17.75
N PRO A 131 4.92 -2.67 18.61
CA PRO A 131 4.13 -1.85 19.53
C PRO A 131 3.05 -1.07 18.80
N ALA A 132 1.85 -0.99 19.40
CA ALA A 132 0.74 -0.26 18.82
C ALA A 132 1.10 1.22 18.65
N ILE A 133 0.83 1.77 17.46
CA ILE A 133 1.00 3.19 17.19
C ILE A 133 -0.11 3.94 17.92
N PRO A 134 0.20 4.96 18.76
CA PRO A 134 -0.82 5.74 19.42
C PRO A 134 -1.66 6.50 18.38
N VAL A 135 -2.97 6.51 18.56
CA VAL A 135 -3.86 7.34 17.75
C VAL A 135 -3.68 8.79 18.21
N LEU A 136 -3.22 9.65 17.29
CA LEU A 136 -3.03 11.07 17.53
C LEU A 136 -3.89 11.89 16.57
N PRO A 137 -4.50 13.00 17.01
CA PRO A 137 -4.56 13.45 18.42
C PRO A 137 -5.47 12.55 19.27
N GLU A 138 -5.30 12.60 20.60
CA GLU A 138 -6.04 11.75 21.55
C GLU A 138 -7.56 11.90 21.47
N TRP A 139 -8.05 13.05 21.03
CA TRP A 139 -9.48 13.30 20.83
C TRP A 139 -10.03 12.68 19.53
N SER A 140 -9.18 12.08 18.68
CA SER A 140 -9.59 11.53 17.39
C SER A 140 -10.73 10.52 17.55
N PRO A 141 -11.82 10.64 16.76
CA PRO A 141 -12.93 9.68 16.81
C PRO A 141 -12.51 8.23 16.56
N VAL A 142 -11.38 8.00 15.89
CA VAL A 142 -10.81 6.67 15.62
C VAL A 142 -10.45 5.93 16.92
N VAL A 143 -10.23 6.64 18.02
CA VAL A 143 -10.02 6.04 19.35
C VAL A 143 -11.25 5.24 19.79
N ASN A 144 -12.45 5.73 19.49
CA ASN A 144 -13.72 5.15 19.94
C ASN A 144 -14.42 4.34 18.85
N VAL A 145 -14.19 4.72 17.58
CA VAL A 145 -14.82 4.09 16.41
C VAL A 145 -13.73 3.43 15.59
N PRO A 146 -13.52 2.10 15.73
CA PRO A 146 -12.61 1.41 14.84
C PRO A 146 -13.08 1.60 13.40
N GLY A 147 -12.14 1.94 12.50
CA GLY A 147 -12.43 2.18 11.08
C GLY A 147 -13.14 1.00 10.40
N HIS A 148 -13.84 1.28 9.30
CA HIS A 148 -14.71 0.30 8.66
C HIS A 148 -13.99 -0.88 8.00
N TYR A 149 -14.65 -2.04 8.13
CA TYR A 149 -14.42 -3.34 7.50
C TYR A 149 -13.13 -4.06 7.92
N ARG A 150 -13.24 -4.87 8.98
CA ARG A 150 -12.33 -5.99 9.24
C ARG A 150 -13.12 -7.30 9.25
N SER A 151 -12.72 -8.26 8.41
CA SER A 151 -13.19 -9.63 8.49
C SER A 151 -12.36 -10.44 9.51
N ALA A 152 -11.07 -10.11 9.70
CA ALA A 152 -10.30 -10.70 10.79
C ALA A 152 -10.71 -10.06 12.14
N PRO A 153 -10.99 -10.87 13.18
CA PRO A 153 -11.40 -10.33 14.46
C PRO A 153 -10.28 -9.48 15.08
N PRO A 154 -10.57 -8.28 15.62
CA PRO A 154 -9.60 -7.54 16.39
C PRO A 154 -9.22 -8.35 17.63
N VAL A 155 -7.92 -8.47 17.91
CA VAL A 155 -7.46 -8.99 19.20
C VAL A 155 -7.92 -8.01 20.27
N ALA A 156 -8.66 -8.51 21.27
CA ALA A 156 -8.92 -7.76 22.48
C ALA A 156 -7.58 -7.42 23.13
N GLN A 157 -7.21 -6.14 23.13
CA GLN A 157 -6.08 -5.66 23.93
C GLN A 157 -6.41 -5.99 25.40
N SER A 158 -5.78 -7.02 25.95
CA SER A 158 -5.73 -7.18 27.38
C SER A 158 -5.03 -5.94 27.93
N ARG A 159 -5.74 -5.17 28.76
CA ARG A 159 -5.20 -4.05 29.54
C ARG A 159 -4.23 -4.59 30.60
N ALA A 160 -3.14 -5.21 30.18
CA ALA A 160 -2.11 -5.70 31.07
C ALA A 160 -1.00 -4.64 31.17
N GLY A 161 -1.05 -3.86 32.24
CA GLY A 161 0.11 -3.19 32.84
C GLY A 161 0.83 -2.17 31.96
N MET A 162 0.33 -0.93 31.96
CA MET A 162 1.08 0.22 31.47
C MET A 162 2.26 0.48 32.42
N MET A 163 3.41 -0.12 32.13
CA MET A 163 4.68 0.33 32.72
C MET A 163 5.14 1.56 31.93
N PRO A 164 5.44 2.70 32.59
CA PRO A 164 5.95 3.86 31.89
C PRO A 164 7.38 3.52 31.45
N ALA A 165 7.57 3.23 30.16
CA ALA A 165 8.89 3.26 29.58
C ALA A 165 9.36 4.71 29.61
N VAL A 166 10.17 5.05 30.61
CA VAL A 166 10.82 6.36 30.72
C VAL A 166 11.74 6.48 29.51
N HIS A 167 11.46 7.43 28.62
CA HIS A 167 12.31 7.72 27.46
C HIS A 167 13.72 8.09 27.93
N HIS A 168 14.69 7.19 27.75
CA HIS A 168 16.11 7.50 27.88
C HIS A 168 16.65 7.93 26.51
N CYS A 169 16.68 9.24 26.26
CA CYS A 169 17.41 9.79 25.12
C CYS A 169 18.90 9.87 25.48
N SER A 170 19.67 8.86 25.11
CA SER A 170 21.13 8.92 25.04
C SER A 170 21.54 9.00 23.57
N GLY A 171 21.65 10.23 23.04
CA GLY A 171 22.24 10.52 21.72
C GLY A 171 21.25 10.86 20.60
N PRO A 172 21.71 11.53 19.52
CA PRO A 172 20.86 11.92 18.40
C PRO A 172 20.35 10.69 17.65
N CYS A 173 19.03 10.52 17.58
CA CYS A 173 18.39 9.48 16.80
C CYS A 173 18.57 9.77 15.30
N GLY A 174 19.37 8.94 14.63
CA GLY A 174 19.68 9.06 13.20
C GLY A 174 18.54 8.64 12.27
N VAL A 175 17.28 8.92 12.61
CA VAL A 175 16.12 8.42 11.83
C VAL A 175 15.38 9.51 11.05
N HIS A 176 15.64 10.80 11.25
CA HIS A 176 15.33 11.83 10.23
C HIS A 176 16.15 13.10 10.47
N ARG A 177 17.15 13.35 9.61
CA ARG A 177 17.76 14.67 9.44
C ARG A 177 17.45 15.15 8.02
N HIS A 178 16.32 15.81 7.82
CA HIS A 178 16.07 16.59 6.61
C HIS A 178 16.37 18.05 6.93
N SER A 179 17.51 18.54 6.43
CA SER A 179 17.97 19.91 6.63
C SER A 179 17.24 20.84 5.66
N HIS A 180 16.22 21.56 6.15
CA HIS A 180 15.48 22.57 5.35
C HIS A 180 16.33 23.80 4.99
N GLU A 181 17.46 23.99 5.67
CA GLU A 181 18.45 25.04 5.38
C GLU A 181 19.14 24.82 4.01
N ILE A 182 19.25 23.58 3.53
CA ILE A 182 19.90 23.30 2.24
C ILE A 182 19.09 23.89 1.08
N ALA A 183 17.77 23.74 1.09
CA ALA A 183 16.90 24.33 0.07
C ALA A 183 16.82 25.86 0.18
N ARG A 184 16.90 26.42 1.40
CA ARG A 184 16.89 27.88 1.63
C ARG A 184 18.23 28.57 1.34
N GLY A 185 19.35 27.88 1.52
CA GLY A 185 20.71 28.37 1.23
C GLY A 185 21.25 27.93 -0.13
N SER A 186 20.45 27.19 -0.92
CA SER A 186 20.85 26.69 -2.23
C SER A 186 20.89 27.83 -3.25
N SER A 187 22.02 27.97 -3.94
CA SER A 187 22.22 28.93 -5.04
C SER A 187 21.75 28.39 -6.39
N VAL A 188 20.78 27.46 -6.41
CA VAL A 188 20.28 26.85 -7.66
C VAL A 188 19.53 27.91 -8.49
N PRO A 189 19.83 28.05 -9.80
CA PRO A 189 19.21 29.08 -10.64
C PRO A 189 17.74 28.74 -10.88
N VAL A 190 16.84 29.30 -10.08
CA VAL A 190 15.38 29.14 -10.21
C VAL A 190 14.79 29.83 -11.45
N ALA A 191 15.63 30.49 -12.25
CA ALA A 191 15.25 31.13 -13.52
C ALA A 191 15.53 30.25 -14.76
N GLU A 192 16.14 29.07 -14.59
CA GLU A 192 16.37 28.12 -15.68
C GLU A 192 15.45 26.90 -15.53
N ASP A 193 14.51 26.75 -16.47
CA ASP A 193 13.46 25.71 -16.43
C ASP A 193 14.02 24.28 -16.34
N ASN A 194 15.23 24.03 -16.86
CA ASN A 194 15.88 22.72 -16.81
C ASN A 194 16.61 22.43 -15.49
N ALA A 195 16.86 23.45 -14.65
CA ALA A 195 17.58 23.30 -13.39
C ALA A 195 16.65 22.97 -12.21
N PHE A 196 15.41 23.48 -12.23
CA PHE A 196 14.43 23.27 -11.17
C PHE A 196 14.03 21.79 -11.00
N TRP A 197 13.84 21.08 -12.11
CA TRP A 197 13.39 19.68 -12.10
C TRP A 197 14.52 18.65 -11.85
N GLY A 198 15.78 19.06 -11.95
CA GLY A 198 16.94 18.20 -11.63
C GLY A 198 17.31 18.20 -10.14
N ALA A 199 16.90 19.23 -9.39
CA ALA A 199 17.33 19.43 -8.00
C ALA A 199 16.40 18.77 -6.95
N LEU A 200 15.15 18.48 -7.29
CA LEU A 200 14.14 17.88 -6.40
C LEU A 200 13.84 16.45 -6.82
N GLY A 201 14.84 15.56 -6.75
CA GLY A 201 14.68 14.14 -7.01
C GLY A 201 13.33 13.60 -6.55
N CYS A 202 12.64 12.92 -7.46
CA CYS A 202 11.28 12.39 -7.37
C CYS A 202 10.16 13.42 -7.65
N SER A 203 9.76 13.50 -8.92
CA SER A 203 8.44 13.97 -9.33
C SER A 203 7.35 12.98 -8.88
N CYS A 204 6.97 13.04 -7.61
CA CYS A 204 5.59 12.77 -7.25
C CYS A 204 4.76 13.93 -7.83
N PHE A 205 3.63 13.62 -8.47
CA PHE A 205 2.70 14.51 -9.21
C PHE A 205 2.93 14.62 -10.73
N ALA A 206 2.32 13.68 -11.46
CA ALA A 206 1.76 13.74 -12.82
C ALA A 206 1.79 12.29 -13.34
N PHE A 207 0.70 11.53 -13.50
CA PHE A 207 -0.70 11.81 -13.81
C PHE A 207 -1.63 10.86 -13.04
#